data_AF-A0A512RIQ8-F1
#
_entry.id   AF-A0A512RIQ8-F1
#
_cell.length_a   1.000
_cell.length_b   1.000
_cell.length_c   1.000
_cell.angle_alpha   90.00
_cell.angle_beta   90.00
_cell.angle_gamma   90.00
#
_symmetry.space_group_name_H-M   'P 1'
#
loop_
_entity.id
_entity.type
_entity.pdbx_description
1 polymer ?
#
loop_
_entity_poly.entity_id
_entity_poly.type
_entity_poly.pdbx_seq_one_letter_code
_entity_poly.pdbx_strand_id
1 'polypeptide(L)'
;MLKQGYSDPELYRYGGDTDKEWYVGFRFTCPVRMKRKPVQVRLGINFFKTARERDIEGKMVKKVVSKALENGWNPFDCNIETYLSSIKPEEPTPPAAIILKTPDGIPIPTPDTPLAEALDLSYQIKKKDLKRKTKFNYETGLRYAVPAAKALSVDTLPLCKLKRLHVRMILEQIGKDRQEEYDKEKKGKTWTPNAFNRYKSYLSAFFDTLVGLDAIEFNPCDKIDDKPPIAFGIHRHATDEETELIKNHLAKAHPELGNLLRVEYVTGMRPDEILQVQYDMVDWLNSIIKLSYEVGKTKVFRLVPVPTFLLDWIRERQGDQPGTNYLFGRKLQSGPRSLTTNNLSRLWYKYVKVQLGLDVSLYSFKGAGGDAKRDAGVDLPAVSIGWGHTSVNTSKIYLEKEGERMRKQIIANSPDF
;
A
#
# COMPACT_ATOMS: atom_id res chain seq x y z
N MET A 1 -4.38 -65.93 -46.82
CA MET A 1 -4.63 -64.49 -47.11
C MET A 1 -4.12 -63.66 -45.93
N LEU A 2 -3.44 -62.53 -46.18
CA LEU A 2 -3.04 -61.61 -45.10
C LEU A 2 -4.30 -61.01 -44.45
N LYS A 3 -4.44 -61.15 -43.12
CA LYS A 3 -5.51 -60.52 -42.36
C LYS A 3 -5.38 -59.00 -42.52
N GLN A 4 -6.38 -58.34 -43.08
CA GLN A 4 -6.37 -56.89 -43.31
C GLN A 4 -6.57 -56.11 -41.99
N GLY A 5 -6.16 -54.84 -41.98
CA GLY A 5 -6.31 -53.94 -40.82
C GLY A 5 -5.36 -54.21 -39.65
N TYR A 6 -5.80 -53.83 -38.44
CA TYR A 6 -5.05 -53.98 -37.20
C TYR A 6 -5.73 -54.95 -36.22
N SER A 7 -4.96 -55.51 -35.26
CA SER A 7 -5.53 -56.21 -34.10
C SER A 7 -5.82 -55.24 -32.97
N ASP A 8 -6.70 -55.61 -32.06
CA ASP A 8 -7.01 -54.80 -30.88
C ASP A 8 -5.73 -54.50 -30.07
N PRO A 9 -5.49 -53.24 -29.70
CA PRO A 9 -4.37 -52.89 -28.85
C PRO A 9 -4.50 -53.49 -27.45
N GLU A 10 -3.44 -54.13 -26.97
CA GLU A 10 -3.40 -54.77 -25.66
C GLU A 10 -2.23 -54.25 -24.83
N LEU A 11 -2.45 -54.08 -23.52
CA LEU A 11 -1.41 -53.64 -22.60
C LEU A 11 -0.62 -54.86 -22.09
N TYR A 12 0.68 -54.89 -22.39
CA TYR A 12 1.60 -55.94 -21.96
C TYR A 12 2.30 -55.53 -20.65
N ARG A 13 2.01 -56.26 -19.57
CA ARG A 13 2.36 -55.90 -18.19
C ARG A 13 3.44 -56.77 -17.54
N TYR A 14 3.91 -57.81 -18.21
CA TYR A 14 4.88 -58.79 -17.67
C TYR A 14 4.61 -59.27 -16.23
N GLY A 15 3.34 -59.48 -15.87
CA GLY A 15 2.96 -59.92 -14.53
C GLY A 15 3.12 -58.87 -13.42
N GLY A 16 3.25 -57.58 -13.75
CA GLY A 16 3.47 -56.53 -12.76
C GLY A 16 4.94 -56.08 -12.62
N ASP A 17 5.85 -56.74 -13.36
CA ASP A 17 7.29 -56.51 -13.29
C ASP A 17 7.68 -55.12 -13.82
N THR A 18 8.17 -54.25 -12.94
CA THR A 18 8.57 -52.87 -13.26
C THR A 18 9.98 -52.74 -13.83
N ASP A 19 10.79 -53.79 -13.76
CA ASP A 19 12.14 -53.80 -14.36
C ASP A 19 12.06 -54.03 -15.88
N LYS A 20 10.91 -54.51 -16.37
CA LYS A 20 10.60 -54.63 -17.80
C LYS A 20 9.84 -53.43 -18.32
N GLU A 21 10.07 -53.11 -19.59
CA GLU A 21 9.34 -52.06 -20.28
C GLU A 21 7.92 -52.50 -20.66
N TRP A 22 6.92 -51.88 -20.06
CA TRP A 22 5.53 -52.07 -20.44
C TRP A 22 5.23 -51.31 -21.73
N TYR A 23 4.36 -51.87 -22.56
CA TYR A 23 3.93 -51.26 -23.81
C TYR A 23 2.53 -51.72 -24.19
N VAL A 24 1.89 -50.94 -25.06
CA VAL A 24 0.68 -51.34 -25.78
C VAL A 24 1.07 -51.95 -27.11
N GLY A 25 0.73 -53.22 -27.30
CA GLY A 25 1.10 -54.02 -28.46
C GLY A 25 -0.09 -54.31 -29.37
N PHE A 26 0.12 -54.28 -30.67
CA PHE A 26 -0.83 -54.72 -31.69
C PHE A 26 -0.10 -55.14 -32.98
N ARG A 27 -0.80 -55.80 -33.92
CA ARG A 27 -0.30 -56.07 -35.26
C ARG A 27 -1.03 -55.20 -36.27
N PHE A 28 -0.29 -54.52 -37.13
CA PHE A 28 -0.83 -53.65 -38.17
C PHE A 28 -0.46 -54.16 -39.56
N THR A 29 -1.42 -54.19 -40.49
CA THR A 29 -1.21 -54.57 -41.90
C THR A 29 -1.26 -53.32 -42.75
N CYS A 30 -0.14 -52.97 -43.40
CA CYS A 30 -0.11 -51.87 -44.34
C CYS A 30 -0.78 -52.28 -45.66
N PRO A 31 -1.88 -51.63 -46.08
CA PRO A 31 -2.57 -51.99 -47.32
C PRO A 31 -1.72 -51.72 -48.57
N VAL A 32 -0.88 -50.67 -48.54
CA VAL A 32 -0.03 -50.28 -49.68
C VAL A 32 1.18 -51.20 -49.81
N ARG A 33 1.85 -51.51 -48.70
CA ARG A 33 3.09 -52.31 -48.70
C ARG A 33 2.82 -53.82 -48.61
N MET A 34 1.56 -54.23 -48.44
CA MET A 34 1.14 -55.63 -48.26
C MET A 34 1.95 -56.40 -47.21
N LYS A 35 2.36 -55.71 -46.14
CA LYS A 35 3.19 -56.24 -45.04
C LYS A 35 2.49 -56.04 -43.70
N ARG A 36 2.55 -57.07 -42.84
CA ARG A 36 2.04 -57.03 -41.47
C ARG A 36 3.19 -57.03 -40.47
N LYS A 37 3.25 -56.03 -39.58
CA LYS A 37 4.29 -55.93 -38.53
C LYS A 37 3.67 -55.84 -37.13
N PRO A 38 4.34 -56.36 -36.09
CA PRO A 38 4.02 -55.99 -34.72
C PRO A 38 4.43 -54.54 -34.45
N VAL A 39 3.63 -53.81 -33.69
CA VAL A 39 3.87 -52.44 -33.26
C VAL A 39 3.75 -52.39 -31.74
N GLN A 40 4.70 -51.71 -31.10
CA GLN A 40 4.75 -51.52 -29.65
C GLN A 40 4.81 -50.03 -29.36
N VAL A 41 3.86 -49.54 -28.57
CA VAL A 41 3.74 -48.13 -28.19
C VAL A 41 3.94 -47.99 -26.69
N ARG A 42 4.90 -47.15 -26.28
CA ARG A 42 5.23 -46.93 -24.87
C ARG A 42 4.63 -45.65 -24.30
N LEU A 43 4.63 -44.53 -25.04
CA LEU A 43 4.06 -43.23 -24.64
C LEU A 43 4.19 -42.91 -23.13
N GLY A 44 5.40 -43.01 -22.58
CA GLY A 44 5.68 -42.60 -21.20
C GLY A 44 5.23 -43.55 -20.08
N ILE A 45 4.62 -44.72 -20.39
CA ILE A 45 4.21 -45.71 -19.36
C ILE A 45 5.36 -46.03 -18.40
N ASN A 46 6.58 -46.17 -18.91
CA ASN A 46 7.73 -46.62 -18.12
C ASN A 46 8.40 -45.51 -17.28
N PHE A 47 7.94 -44.26 -17.35
CA PHE A 47 8.40 -43.19 -16.44
C PHE A 47 7.88 -43.36 -15.02
N PHE A 48 6.77 -44.08 -14.85
CA PHE A 48 6.20 -44.38 -13.55
C PHE A 48 6.92 -45.53 -12.88
N LYS A 49 7.09 -45.44 -11.54
CA LYS A 49 7.92 -46.38 -10.77
C LYS A 49 7.11 -47.53 -10.17
N THR A 50 5.79 -47.41 -10.07
CA THR A 50 4.94 -48.45 -9.47
C THR A 50 4.08 -49.17 -10.53
N ALA A 51 3.84 -50.46 -10.33
CA ALA A 51 2.98 -51.25 -11.23
C ALA A 51 1.55 -50.69 -11.33
N ARG A 52 1.03 -50.09 -10.25
CA ARG A 52 -0.29 -49.47 -10.22
C ARG A 52 -0.36 -48.23 -11.11
N GLU A 53 0.63 -47.34 -11.02
CA GLU A 53 0.72 -46.14 -11.87
C GLU A 53 0.91 -46.54 -13.34
N ARG A 54 1.78 -47.52 -13.62
CA ARG A 54 1.98 -48.05 -14.98
C ARG A 54 0.70 -48.68 -15.56
N ASP A 55 -0.14 -49.31 -14.75
CA ASP A 55 -1.42 -49.85 -15.21
C ASP A 55 -2.44 -48.75 -15.55
N ILE A 56 -2.51 -47.69 -14.74
CA ILE A 56 -3.37 -46.53 -15.01
C ILE A 56 -2.93 -45.87 -16.31
N GLU A 57 -1.64 -45.54 -16.44
CA GLU A 57 -1.09 -44.90 -17.63
C GLU A 57 -1.21 -45.81 -18.86
N GLY A 58 -0.87 -47.10 -18.72
CA GLY A 58 -0.97 -48.07 -19.81
C GLY A 58 -2.40 -48.23 -20.34
N LYS A 59 -3.41 -48.14 -19.46
CA LYS A 59 -4.82 -48.10 -19.89
C LYS A 59 -5.16 -46.82 -20.65
N MET A 60 -4.60 -45.67 -20.27
CA MET A 60 -4.76 -44.42 -21.02
C MET A 60 -4.08 -44.50 -22.38
N VAL A 61 -2.83 -44.97 -22.45
CA VAL A 61 -2.11 -45.19 -23.71
C VAL A 61 -2.86 -46.15 -24.62
N LYS A 62 -3.45 -47.23 -24.10
CA LYS A 62 -4.29 -48.14 -24.88
C LYS A 62 -5.48 -47.41 -25.52
N LYS A 63 -6.16 -46.52 -24.79
CA LYS A 63 -7.26 -45.71 -25.33
C LYS A 63 -6.77 -44.76 -26.42
N VAL A 64 -5.66 -44.06 -26.19
CA VAL A 64 -5.05 -43.13 -27.16
C VAL A 64 -4.67 -43.86 -28.45
N VAL A 65 -3.98 -45.00 -28.34
CA VAL A 65 -3.59 -45.83 -29.49
C VAL A 65 -4.81 -46.33 -30.25
N SER A 66 -5.85 -46.80 -29.55
CA SER A 66 -7.08 -47.27 -30.19
C SER A 66 -7.76 -46.14 -30.96
N LYS A 67 -7.88 -44.95 -30.35
CA LYS A 67 -8.46 -43.77 -31.00
C LYS A 67 -7.63 -43.30 -32.20
N ALA A 68 -6.31 -43.33 -32.11
CA ALA A 68 -5.42 -42.98 -33.21
C ALA A 68 -5.61 -43.94 -34.41
N LEU A 69 -5.73 -45.24 -34.16
CA LEU A 69 -5.98 -46.24 -35.19
C LEU A 69 -7.38 -46.09 -35.82
N GLU A 70 -8.41 -45.80 -35.02
CA GLU A 70 -9.76 -45.44 -35.52
C GLU A 70 -9.72 -44.20 -36.42
N ASN A 71 -8.92 -43.20 -36.04
CA ASN A 71 -8.75 -41.95 -36.78
C ASN A 71 -7.74 -42.07 -37.94
N GLY A 72 -7.38 -43.29 -38.36
CA GLY A 72 -6.58 -43.53 -39.56
C GLY A 72 -5.07 -43.43 -39.40
N TRP A 73 -4.53 -43.43 -38.17
CA TRP A 73 -3.08 -43.49 -37.96
C TRP A 73 -2.47 -44.75 -38.58
N ASN A 74 -1.41 -44.57 -39.38
CA ASN A 74 -0.64 -45.65 -39.97
C ASN A 74 0.80 -45.68 -39.42
N PRO A 75 1.17 -46.73 -38.64
CA PRO A 75 2.52 -46.88 -38.08
C PRO A 75 3.64 -47.11 -39.12
N PHE A 76 3.32 -47.23 -40.41
CA PHE A 76 4.31 -47.26 -41.50
C PHE A 76 4.66 -45.87 -42.03
N ASP A 77 3.80 -44.88 -41.79
CA ASP A 77 3.96 -43.52 -42.31
C ASP A 77 4.66 -42.63 -41.28
N CYS A 78 4.27 -42.73 -40.00
CA CYS A 78 4.94 -42.04 -38.90
C CYS A 78 4.80 -42.79 -37.56
N ASN A 79 5.65 -42.45 -36.59
CA ASN A 79 5.49 -42.91 -35.22
C ASN A 79 4.28 -42.21 -34.55
N ILE A 80 3.83 -42.73 -33.41
CA ILE A 80 2.61 -42.22 -32.77
C ILE A 80 2.82 -40.81 -32.20
N GLU A 81 4.03 -40.49 -31.73
CA GLU A 81 4.35 -39.17 -31.18
C GLU A 81 4.20 -38.07 -32.24
N THR A 82 4.65 -38.34 -33.48
CA THR A 82 4.48 -37.45 -34.63
C THR A 82 3.01 -37.32 -35.03
N TYR A 83 2.26 -38.42 -35.07
CA TYR A 83 0.83 -38.39 -35.38
C TYR A 83 0.03 -37.55 -34.37
N LEU A 84 0.25 -37.79 -33.08
CA LEU A 84 -0.43 -37.03 -32.01
C LEU A 84 -0.08 -35.54 -32.05
N SER A 85 1.16 -35.20 -32.43
CA SER A 85 1.57 -33.80 -32.60
C SER A 85 0.86 -33.12 -33.78
N SER A 86 0.52 -33.87 -34.83
CA SER A 86 -0.19 -33.36 -36.02
C SER A 86 -1.70 -33.15 -35.81
N ILE A 87 -2.26 -33.70 -34.73
CA ILE A 87 -3.71 -33.65 -34.42
C ILE A 87 -4.00 -32.77 -33.21
N LYS A 88 -2.96 -32.11 -32.64
CA LYS A 88 -3.19 -31.09 -31.63
C LYS A 88 -4.20 -30.08 -32.22
N PRO A 89 -5.38 -29.92 -31.60
CA PRO A 89 -6.27 -28.85 -31.99
C PRO A 89 -5.47 -27.55 -31.89
N GLU A 90 -5.59 -26.67 -32.89
CA GLU A 90 -5.24 -25.27 -32.67
C GLU A 90 -5.94 -24.84 -31.38
N GLU A 91 -5.19 -24.33 -30.41
CA GLU A 91 -5.80 -23.74 -29.23
C GLU A 91 -6.83 -22.72 -29.72
N PRO A 92 -8.09 -22.78 -29.27
CA PRO A 92 -9.09 -21.84 -29.73
C PRO A 92 -8.53 -20.44 -29.51
N THR A 93 -8.44 -19.66 -30.59
CA THR A 93 -8.12 -18.23 -30.52
C THR A 93 -9.02 -17.65 -29.45
N PRO A 94 -8.46 -17.08 -28.35
CA PRO A 94 -9.28 -16.49 -27.33
C PRO A 94 -10.22 -15.50 -28.00
N PRO A 95 -11.54 -15.50 -27.70
CA PRO A 95 -12.43 -14.49 -28.21
C PRO A 95 -11.81 -13.12 -27.95
N ALA A 96 -11.90 -12.21 -28.93
CA ALA A 96 -11.32 -10.87 -28.84
C ALA A 96 -11.63 -10.29 -27.45
N ALA A 97 -10.59 -10.05 -26.65
CA ALA A 97 -10.74 -9.68 -25.25
C ALA A 97 -11.67 -8.47 -25.16
N ILE A 98 -12.76 -8.59 -24.41
CA ILE A 98 -13.66 -7.47 -24.14
C ILE A 98 -12.84 -6.43 -23.38
N ILE A 99 -12.46 -5.34 -24.05
CA ILE A 99 -11.70 -4.25 -23.43
C ILE A 99 -12.68 -3.40 -22.62
N LEU A 100 -12.82 -3.74 -21.34
CA LEU A 100 -13.60 -2.93 -20.41
C LEU A 100 -12.87 -1.61 -20.12
N LYS A 101 -13.66 -0.55 -20.00
CA LYS A 101 -13.19 0.79 -19.63
C LYS A 101 -14.06 1.33 -18.51
N THR A 102 -13.45 2.14 -17.65
CA THR A 102 -14.21 2.96 -16.69
C THR A 102 -15.12 3.96 -17.43
N PRO A 103 -16.12 4.56 -16.75
CA PRO A 103 -16.94 5.62 -17.34
C PRO A 103 -16.14 6.80 -17.91
N ASP A 104 -14.93 7.04 -17.37
CA ASP A 104 -14.01 8.09 -17.81
C ASP A 104 -13.11 7.64 -18.98
N GLY A 105 -13.33 6.45 -19.55
CA GLY A 105 -12.60 5.92 -20.70
C GLY A 105 -11.25 5.27 -20.37
N ILE A 106 -10.87 5.16 -19.10
CA ILE A 106 -9.61 4.52 -18.67
C ILE A 106 -9.74 2.99 -18.83
N PRO A 107 -8.82 2.30 -19.53
CA PRO A 107 -8.79 0.84 -19.63
C PRO A 107 -8.74 0.15 -18.26
N ILE A 108 -9.49 -0.93 -18.10
CA ILE A 108 -9.43 -1.76 -16.89
C ILE A 108 -8.27 -2.77 -17.03
N PRO A 109 -7.30 -2.79 -16.09
CA PRO A 109 -6.25 -3.80 -16.08
C PRO A 109 -6.81 -5.22 -15.99
N THR A 110 -6.16 -6.16 -16.67
CA THR A 110 -6.46 -7.59 -16.65
C THR A 110 -5.25 -8.37 -16.14
N PRO A 111 -5.38 -9.69 -15.84
CA PRO A 111 -4.24 -10.51 -15.42
C PRO A 111 -3.07 -10.52 -16.42
N ASP A 112 -3.31 -10.21 -17.70
CA ASP A 112 -2.26 -10.15 -18.72
C ASP A 112 -1.63 -8.76 -18.89
N THR A 113 -2.19 -7.73 -18.24
CA THR A 113 -1.64 -6.37 -18.30
C THR A 113 -0.21 -6.35 -17.73
N PRO A 114 0.75 -5.72 -18.42
CA PRO A 114 2.10 -5.52 -17.90
C PRO A 114 2.14 -4.74 -16.58
N LEU A 115 3.02 -5.12 -15.65
CA LEU A 115 3.10 -4.53 -14.32
C LEU A 115 3.19 -3.00 -14.32
N ALA A 116 4.09 -2.41 -15.13
CA ALA A 116 4.27 -0.96 -15.14
C ALA A 116 3.03 -0.21 -15.65
N GLU A 117 2.35 -0.76 -16.66
CA GLU A 117 1.10 -0.22 -17.18
C GLU A 117 -0.02 -0.35 -16.15
N ALA A 118 -0.13 -1.51 -15.50
CA ALA A 118 -1.12 -1.75 -14.45
C ALA A 118 -0.98 -0.79 -13.27
N LEU A 119 0.25 -0.46 -12.85
CA LEU A 119 0.49 0.51 -11.79
C LEU A 119 -0.01 1.90 -12.19
N ASP A 120 0.26 2.37 -13.42
CA ASP A 120 -0.23 3.67 -13.88
C ASP A 120 -1.76 3.69 -14.01
N LEU A 121 -2.35 2.67 -14.64
CA LEU A 121 -3.81 2.55 -14.76
C LEU A 121 -4.50 2.54 -13.40
N SER A 122 -3.95 1.81 -12.41
CA SER A 122 -4.49 1.79 -11.05
C SER A 122 -4.51 3.20 -10.41
N TYR A 123 -3.46 4.00 -10.67
CA TYR A 123 -3.41 5.40 -10.23
C TYR A 123 -4.45 6.25 -10.96
N GLN A 124 -4.54 6.16 -12.29
CA GLN A 124 -5.49 6.96 -13.06
C GLN A 124 -6.94 6.70 -12.63
N ILE A 125 -7.31 5.43 -12.42
CA ILE A 125 -8.66 5.03 -11.99
C ILE A 125 -9.04 5.70 -10.67
N LYS A 126 -8.13 5.68 -9.68
CA LYS A 126 -8.42 6.23 -8.34
C LYS A 126 -8.15 7.74 -8.23
N LYS A 127 -7.40 8.33 -9.17
CA LYS A 127 -6.91 9.72 -9.12
C LYS A 127 -8.01 10.73 -8.84
N LYS A 128 -9.20 10.57 -9.42
CA LYS A 128 -10.31 11.52 -9.27
C LYS A 128 -10.77 11.68 -7.82
N ASP A 129 -10.72 10.61 -7.04
CA ASP A 129 -11.22 10.57 -5.66
C ASP A 129 -10.16 10.98 -4.62
N LEU A 130 -8.92 11.25 -5.05
CA LEU A 130 -7.80 11.54 -4.17
C LEU A 130 -7.64 13.03 -3.86
N LYS A 131 -7.36 13.33 -2.58
CA LYS A 131 -6.87 14.64 -2.13
C LYS A 131 -5.51 14.95 -2.76
N ARG A 132 -5.21 16.25 -2.95
CA ARG A 132 -3.96 16.74 -3.58
C ARG A 132 -2.69 16.12 -3.00
N LYS A 133 -2.58 16.03 -1.66
CA LYS A 133 -1.40 15.44 -0.99
C LYS A 133 -1.25 13.96 -1.31
N THR A 134 -2.35 13.22 -1.38
CA THR A 134 -2.35 11.79 -1.72
C THR A 134 -1.96 11.56 -3.18
N LYS A 135 -2.45 12.42 -4.10
CA LYS A 135 -2.00 12.42 -5.51
C LYS A 135 -0.48 12.56 -5.61
N PHE A 136 0.10 13.57 -4.95
CA PHE A 136 1.54 13.78 -4.93
C PHE A 136 2.33 12.58 -4.37
N ASN A 137 1.83 11.96 -3.30
CA ASN A 137 2.45 10.78 -2.71
C ASN A 137 2.44 9.58 -3.67
N TYR A 138 1.32 9.34 -4.36
CA TYR A 138 1.20 8.24 -5.33
C TYR A 138 2.00 8.49 -6.61
N GLU A 139 2.02 9.72 -7.10
CA GLU A 139 2.93 10.14 -8.18
C GLU A 139 4.39 9.90 -7.80
N THR A 140 4.74 10.19 -6.55
CA THR A 140 6.07 9.85 -6.02
C THR A 140 6.30 8.33 -6.01
N GLY A 141 5.30 7.54 -5.60
CA GLY A 141 5.36 6.08 -5.66
C GLY A 141 5.65 5.55 -7.07
N LEU A 142 4.88 5.98 -8.06
CA LEU A 142 5.08 5.60 -9.48
C LEU A 142 6.43 6.05 -10.02
N ARG A 143 6.84 7.29 -9.71
CA ARG A 143 8.09 7.89 -10.16
C ARG A 143 9.31 7.03 -9.83
N TYR A 144 9.28 6.30 -8.71
CA TYR A 144 10.39 5.42 -8.31
C TYR A 144 10.11 3.94 -8.60
N ALA A 145 8.86 3.48 -8.48
CA ALA A 145 8.52 2.08 -8.71
C ALA A 145 8.68 1.65 -10.17
N VAL A 146 8.26 2.47 -11.14
CA VAL A 146 8.32 2.11 -12.56
C VAL A 146 9.77 2.00 -13.05
N PRO A 147 10.67 2.97 -12.78
CA PRO A 147 12.09 2.81 -13.12
C PRO A 147 12.74 1.61 -12.43
N ALA A 148 12.45 1.37 -11.15
CA ALA A 148 12.98 0.21 -10.42
C ALA A 148 12.51 -1.12 -11.04
N ALA A 149 11.24 -1.22 -11.46
CA ALA A 149 10.72 -2.38 -12.17
C ALA A 149 11.44 -2.60 -13.52
N LYS A 150 11.72 -1.52 -14.26
CA LYS A 150 12.49 -1.56 -15.52
C LYS A 150 13.92 -2.03 -15.30
N ALA A 151 14.61 -1.51 -14.28
CA ALA A 151 15.97 -1.90 -13.93
C ALA A 151 16.09 -3.40 -13.60
N LEU A 152 15.01 -3.99 -13.08
CA LEU A 152 14.91 -5.42 -12.78
C LEU A 152 14.30 -6.25 -13.93
N SER A 153 13.94 -5.63 -15.05
CA SER A 153 13.24 -6.27 -16.19
C SER A 153 11.94 -6.99 -15.81
N VAL A 154 11.22 -6.46 -14.81
CA VAL A 154 9.91 -6.98 -14.36
C VAL A 154 8.77 -6.02 -14.70
N ASP A 155 9.06 -4.90 -15.38
CA ASP A 155 8.06 -3.90 -15.79
C ASP A 155 7.06 -4.45 -16.82
N THR A 156 7.52 -5.35 -17.70
CA THR A 156 6.70 -6.02 -18.71
C THR A 156 6.08 -7.33 -18.22
N LEU A 157 6.34 -7.72 -16.97
CA LEU A 157 5.81 -8.95 -16.40
C LEU A 157 4.27 -8.87 -16.31
N PRO A 158 3.52 -9.84 -16.87
CA PRO A 158 2.08 -9.90 -16.71
C PRO A 158 1.67 -10.03 -15.24
N LEU A 159 0.59 -9.36 -14.84
CA LEU A 159 0.07 -9.42 -13.47
C LEU A 159 -0.18 -10.85 -12.96
N CYS A 160 -0.63 -11.77 -13.81
CA CYS A 160 -0.86 -13.17 -13.49
C CYS A 160 0.41 -13.94 -13.12
N LYS A 161 1.59 -13.43 -13.49
CA LYS A 161 2.90 -13.98 -13.13
C LYS A 161 3.57 -13.21 -11.99
N LEU A 162 2.97 -12.12 -11.52
CA LEU A 162 3.49 -11.31 -10.44
C LEU A 162 3.51 -12.09 -9.14
N LYS A 163 4.65 -12.07 -8.45
CA LYS A 163 4.83 -12.68 -7.13
C LYS A 163 5.34 -11.65 -6.15
N ARG A 164 5.14 -11.92 -4.87
CA ARG A 164 5.69 -11.13 -3.74
C ARG A 164 7.19 -10.84 -3.90
N LEU A 165 7.96 -11.81 -4.41
CA LEU A 165 9.39 -11.66 -4.65
C LEU A 165 9.68 -10.46 -5.57
N HIS A 166 8.94 -10.29 -6.67
CA HIS A 166 9.17 -9.19 -7.61
C HIS A 166 8.94 -7.84 -6.93
N VAL A 167 7.84 -7.71 -6.17
CA VAL A 167 7.54 -6.48 -5.42
C VAL A 167 8.59 -6.21 -4.34
N ARG A 168 9.08 -7.25 -3.65
CA ARG A 168 10.18 -7.10 -2.69
C ARG A 168 11.45 -6.58 -3.36
N MET A 169 11.81 -7.12 -4.52
CA MET A 169 12.99 -6.66 -5.27
C MET A 169 12.82 -5.22 -5.78
N ILE A 170 11.62 -4.84 -6.23
CA ILE A 170 11.32 -3.45 -6.60
C ILE A 170 11.55 -2.51 -5.42
N LEU A 171 11.09 -2.86 -4.21
CA LEU A 171 11.30 -2.03 -3.02
C LEU A 171 12.77 -1.91 -2.62
N GLU A 172 13.55 -2.99 -2.72
CA GLU A 172 14.99 -2.95 -2.47
C GLU A 172 15.73 -2.12 -3.54
N GLN A 173 15.33 -2.22 -4.81
CA GLN A 173 15.88 -1.42 -5.91
C GLN A 173 15.55 0.07 -5.74
N ILE A 174 14.32 0.43 -5.37
CA ILE A 174 13.97 1.82 -5.00
C ILE A 174 14.90 2.32 -3.88
N GLY A 175 15.18 1.48 -2.88
CA GLY A 175 16.07 1.84 -1.78
C GLY A 175 17.49 2.15 -2.26
N LYS A 176 18.04 1.30 -3.13
CA LYS A 176 19.34 1.51 -3.78
C LYS A 176 19.37 2.82 -4.57
N ASP A 177 18.43 3.01 -5.50
CA ASP A 177 18.36 4.19 -6.36
C ASP A 177 18.25 5.49 -5.54
N ARG A 178 17.43 5.46 -4.48
CA ARG A 178 17.27 6.61 -3.58
C ARG A 178 18.50 6.90 -2.75
N GLN A 179 19.24 5.87 -2.32
CA GLN A 179 20.51 6.09 -1.61
C GLN A 179 21.53 6.74 -2.53
N GLU A 180 21.66 6.27 -3.78
CA GLU A 180 22.55 6.88 -4.78
C GLU A 180 22.18 8.35 -5.07
N GLU A 181 20.89 8.69 -5.10
CA GLU A 181 20.44 10.09 -5.20
C GLU A 181 20.82 10.92 -3.96
N TYR A 182 20.67 10.37 -2.76
CA TYR A 182 21.05 11.05 -1.52
C TYR A 182 22.53 11.33 -1.41
N ASP A 183 23.37 10.39 -1.85
CA ASP A 183 24.82 10.52 -1.84
C ASP A 183 25.26 11.67 -2.77
N LYS A 184 24.58 11.83 -3.92
CA LYS A 184 24.78 12.97 -4.84
C LYS A 184 24.35 14.30 -4.24
N GLU A 185 23.29 14.32 -3.43
CA GLU A 185 22.81 15.54 -2.75
C GLU A 185 23.80 16.05 -1.67
N LYS A 186 24.71 15.20 -1.16
CA LYS A 186 25.67 15.53 -0.08
C LYS A 186 25.04 16.13 1.18
N LYS A 187 23.81 15.73 1.50
CA LYS A 187 23.03 16.20 2.67
C LYS A 187 23.02 15.23 3.85
N GLY A 188 23.83 14.16 3.80
CA GLY A 188 23.86 13.12 4.84
C GLY A 188 22.56 12.34 4.99
N LYS A 189 21.70 12.31 3.96
CA LYS A 189 20.44 11.55 3.98
C LYS A 189 20.71 10.07 3.74
N THR A 190 19.92 9.24 4.41
CA THR A 190 20.00 7.79 4.26
C THR A 190 18.63 7.19 3.93
N TRP A 191 18.64 6.06 3.22
CA TRP A 191 17.47 5.23 3.04
C TRP A 191 17.10 4.55 4.36
N THR A 192 15.90 4.84 4.86
CA THR A 192 15.48 4.43 6.20
C THR A 192 14.37 3.37 6.15
N PRO A 193 14.18 2.58 7.21
CA PRO A 193 13.01 1.71 7.38
C PRO A 193 11.68 2.43 7.14
N ASN A 194 11.55 3.67 7.62
CA ASN A 194 10.34 4.48 7.44
C ASN A 194 10.10 4.83 5.96
N ALA A 195 11.18 5.11 5.20
CA ALA A 195 11.08 5.32 3.77
C ALA A 195 10.63 4.04 3.06
N PHE A 196 11.24 2.90 3.36
CA PHE A 196 10.83 1.60 2.82
C PHE A 196 9.34 1.32 3.05
N ASN A 197 8.86 1.44 4.30
CA ASN A 197 7.45 1.19 4.63
C ASN A 197 6.52 2.16 3.89
N ARG A 198 6.94 3.42 3.69
CA ARG A 198 6.16 4.42 2.94
C ARG A 198 6.03 4.05 1.46
N TYR A 199 7.12 3.64 0.81
CA TYR A 199 7.04 3.18 -0.58
C TYR A 199 6.24 1.88 -0.71
N LYS A 200 6.39 0.94 0.23
CA LYS A 200 5.52 -0.24 0.33
C LYS A 200 4.05 0.16 0.43
N SER A 201 3.69 1.14 1.26
CA SER A 201 2.29 1.60 1.37
C SER A 201 1.74 2.19 0.07
N TYR A 202 2.58 2.86 -0.73
CA TYR A 202 2.16 3.39 -2.03
C TYR A 202 1.89 2.25 -3.01
N LEU A 203 2.79 1.27 -3.08
CA LEU A 203 2.60 0.08 -3.92
C LEU A 203 1.39 -0.72 -3.49
N SER A 204 1.22 -0.96 -2.18
CA SER A 204 0.07 -1.66 -1.62
C SER A 204 -1.22 -1.02 -2.09
N ALA A 205 -1.33 0.32 -2.03
CA ALA A 205 -2.51 1.02 -2.48
C ALA A 205 -2.79 0.84 -3.99
N PHE A 206 -1.78 0.74 -4.85
CA PHE A 206 -1.98 0.45 -6.27
C PHE A 206 -2.51 -0.98 -6.46
N PHE A 207 -1.90 -1.95 -5.78
CA PHE A 207 -2.34 -3.34 -5.85
C PHE A 207 -3.73 -3.58 -5.24
N ASP A 208 -4.14 -2.85 -4.21
CA ASP A 208 -5.52 -2.90 -3.69
C ASP A 208 -6.55 -2.52 -4.76
N THR A 209 -6.22 -1.53 -5.61
CA THR A 209 -7.08 -1.18 -6.74
C THR A 209 -7.11 -2.28 -7.79
N LEU A 210 -5.99 -2.95 -8.05
CA LEU A 210 -5.93 -4.06 -8.99
C LEU A 210 -6.68 -5.30 -8.48
N VAL A 211 -6.64 -5.58 -7.17
CA VAL A 211 -7.45 -6.61 -6.53
C VAL A 211 -8.94 -6.27 -6.66
N GLY A 212 -9.34 -5.03 -6.38
CA GLY A 212 -10.74 -4.60 -6.51
C GLY A 212 -11.29 -4.60 -7.94
N LEU A 213 -10.44 -4.80 -8.95
CA LEU A 213 -10.78 -4.94 -10.36
C LEU A 213 -10.63 -6.38 -10.88
N ASP A 214 -10.36 -7.34 -9.99
CA ASP A 214 -10.07 -8.75 -10.29
C ASP A 214 -8.89 -8.94 -11.27
N ALA A 215 -7.99 -7.96 -11.39
CA ALA A 215 -6.79 -8.05 -12.22
C ALA A 215 -5.70 -8.92 -11.56
N ILE A 216 -5.72 -9.02 -10.23
CA ILE A 216 -4.92 -9.94 -9.41
C ILE A 216 -5.77 -10.47 -8.27
N GLU A 217 -5.50 -11.71 -7.84
CA GLU A 217 -6.29 -12.36 -6.78
C GLU A 217 -5.96 -11.84 -5.38
N PHE A 218 -4.70 -11.48 -5.13
CA PHE A 218 -4.24 -11.02 -3.81
C PHE A 218 -3.24 -9.88 -3.95
N ASN A 219 -3.16 -9.03 -2.92
CA ASN A 219 -2.17 -7.95 -2.90
C ASN A 219 -0.77 -8.54 -2.57
N PRO A 220 0.23 -8.43 -3.48
CA PRO A 220 1.56 -8.96 -3.25
C PRO A 220 2.33 -8.26 -2.12
N CYS A 221 1.85 -7.11 -1.62
CA CYS A 221 2.47 -6.39 -0.50
C CYS A 221 2.07 -6.91 0.88
N ASP A 222 0.95 -7.63 1.03
CA ASP A 222 0.33 -7.94 2.33
C ASP A 222 1.23 -8.73 3.29
N LYS A 223 2.10 -9.56 2.73
CA LYS A 223 3.01 -10.45 3.47
C LYS A 223 4.48 -10.04 3.31
N ILE A 224 4.72 -8.78 2.93
CA ILE A 224 6.02 -8.15 3.06
C ILE A 224 6.00 -7.45 4.41
N ASP A 225 6.81 -7.88 5.38
CA ASP A 225 6.79 -7.26 6.70
C ASP A 225 7.28 -5.80 6.65
N ASP A 226 6.67 -4.96 7.47
CA ASP A 226 7.19 -3.61 7.69
C ASP A 226 8.54 -3.69 8.41
N LYS A 227 9.50 -2.87 7.98
CA LYS A 227 10.77 -2.71 8.68
C LYS A 227 10.53 -1.95 9.99
N PRO A 228 11.20 -2.28 11.12
CA PRO A 228 11.04 -1.55 12.37
C PRO A 228 11.31 -0.05 12.18
N PRO A 229 10.34 0.84 12.47
CA PRO A 229 10.50 2.27 12.22
C PRO A 229 11.52 2.89 13.16
N ILE A 230 12.31 3.82 12.64
CA ILE A 230 13.23 4.66 13.42
C ILE A 230 12.44 5.88 13.92
N ALA A 231 12.51 6.15 15.22
CA ALA A 231 11.99 7.36 15.83
C ALA A 231 13.04 8.47 15.75
N PHE A 232 12.78 9.49 14.94
CA PHE A 232 13.70 10.62 14.73
C PHE A 232 13.55 11.75 15.76
N GLY A 233 12.66 11.61 16.75
CA GLY A 233 12.43 12.66 17.77
C GLY A 233 11.95 14.01 17.20
N ILE A 234 11.43 14.05 15.97
CA ILE A 234 11.11 15.28 15.21
C ILE A 234 10.13 16.20 15.98
N HIS A 235 9.35 15.64 16.90
CA HIS A 235 8.34 16.34 17.69
C HIS A 235 8.61 16.26 19.19
N ARG A 236 9.88 16.18 19.63
CA ARG A 236 10.22 16.24 21.05
C ARG A 236 9.58 17.46 21.71
N HIS A 237 9.18 17.33 22.97
CA HIS A 237 8.70 18.49 23.73
C HIS A 237 9.86 19.46 23.98
N ALA A 238 9.55 20.75 23.91
CA ALA A 238 10.48 21.78 24.35
C ALA A 238 10.64 21.65 25.87
N THR A 239 11.84 21.89 26.39
CA THR A 239 12.03 22.03 27.85
C THR A 239 11.32 23.30 28.35
N ASP A 240 11.15 23.42 29.67
CA ASP A 240 10.56 24.63 30.25
C ASP A 240 11.43 25.86 29.93
N GLU A 241 12.75 25.73 29.98
CA GLU A 241 13.71 26.78 29.60
C GLU A 241 13.59 27.16 28.11
N GLU A 242 13.55 26.18 27.21
CA GLU A 242 13.35 26.42 25.78
C GLU A 242 12.00 27.07 25.50
N THR A 243 10.95 26.66 26.23
CA THR A 243 9.61 27.21 26.10
C THR A 243 9.59 28.69 26.49
N GLU A 244 10.19 29.05 27.63
CA GLU A 244 10.31 30.45 28.05
C GLU A 244 11.17 31.27 27.09
N LEU A 245 12.27 30.70 26.58
CA LEU A 245 13.10 31.36 25.57
C LEU A 245 12.31 31.63 24.28
N ILE A 246 11.55 30.64 23.80
CA ILE A 246 10.70 30.77 22.62
C ILE A 246 9.61 31.83 22.83
N LYS A 247 8.91 31.80 23.98
CA LYS A 247 7.86 32.79 24.30
C LYS A 247 8.43 34.20 24.31
N ASN A 248 9.52 34.43 25.03
CA ASN A 248 10.15 35.75 25.16
C ASN A 248 10.68 36.27 23.82
N HIS A 249 11.26 35.40 23.00
CA HIS A 249 11.74 35.76 21.67
C HIS A 249 10.60 36.09 20.72
N LEU A 250 9.58 35.23 20.63
CA LEU A 250 8.43 35.46 19.74
C LEU A 250 7.62 36.68 20.15
N ALA A 251 7.48 36.97 21.45
CA ALA A 251 6.82 38.18 21.94
C ALA A 251 7.48 39.47 21.42
N LYS A 252 8.78 39.47 21.14
CA LYS A 252 9.52 40.62 20.60
C LYS A 252 9.61 40.58 19.07
N ALA A 253 9.93 39.42 18.52
CA ALA A 253 10.27 39.27 17.09
C ALA A 253 9.06 39.03 16.19
N HIS A 254 8.04 38.30 16.68
CA HIS A 254 6.85 37.97 15.90
C HIS A 254 5.65 37.59 16.80
N PRO A 255 4.99 38.55 17.46
CA PRO A 255 3.94 38.28 18.46
C PRO A 255 2.82 37.38 17.96
N GLU A 256 2.39 37.57 16.70
CA GLU A 256 1.33 36.78 16.08
C GLU A 256 1.67 35.28 15.93
N LEU A 257 2.96 34.95 15.83
CA LEU A 257 3.39 33.54 15.79
C LEU A 257 3.31 32.94 17.20
N GLY A 258 3.61 33.73 18.23
CA GLY A 258 3.40 33.35 19.63
C GLY A 258 1.91 33.15 19.96
N ASN A 259 1.02 33.99 19.42
CA ASN A 259 -0.42 33.82 19.58
C ASN A 259 -0.93 32.52 18.93
N LEU A 260 -0.43 32.18 17.75
CA LEU A 260 -0.75 30.90 17.11
C LEU A 260 -0.24 29.71 17.94
N LEU A 261 0.99 29.81 18.46
CA LEU A 261 1.57 28.80 19.37
C LEU A 261 0.71 28.62 20.63
N ARG A 262 0.22 29.72 21.21
CA ARG A 262 -0.70 29.70 22.36
C ARG A 262 -1.98 28.95 22.04
N VAL A 263 -2.58 29.19 20.87
CA VAL A 263 -3.79 28.47 20.42
C VAL A 263 -3.50 26.97 20.28
N GLU A 264 -2.41 26.59 19.63
CA GLU A 264 -2.00 25.17 19.49
C GLU A 264 -1.79 24.50 20.83
N TYR A 265 -1.06 25.14 21.75
CA TYR A 265 -0.78 24.61 23.08
C TYR A 265 -2.06 24.41 23.90
N VAL A 266 -2.94 25.41 23.92
CA VAL A 266 -4.17 25.37 24.72
C VAL A 266 -5.18 24.40 24.14
N THR A 267 -5.42 24.42 22.83
CA THR A 267 -6.50 23.64 22.19
C THR A 267 -6.05 22.26 21.70
N GLY A 268 -4.76 22.07 21.43
CA GLY A 268 -4.23 20.88 20.76
C GLY A 268 -4.71 20.72 19.30
N MET A 269 -5.19 21.80 18.69
CA MET A 269 -5.48 21.85 17.25
C MET A 269 -4.17 21.80 16.47
N ARG A 270 -4.20 21.18 15.29
CA ARG A 270 -3.06 21.15 14.39
C ARG A 270 -2.88 22.52 13.71
N PRO A 271 -1.66 22.92 13.32
CA PRO A 271 -1.42 24.19 12.65
C PRO A 271 -2.27 24.40 11.38
N ASP A 272 -2.53 23.36 10.59
CA ASP A 272 -3.42 23.46 9.43
C ASP A 272 -4.86 23.75 9.83
N GLU A 273 -5.37 23.09 10.87
CA GLU A 273 -6.71 23.33 11.41
C GLU A 273 -6.83 24.75 11.95
N ILE A 274 -5.85 25.23 12.71
CA ILE A 274 -5.83 26.60 13.28
C ILE A 274 -5.91 27.65 12.18
N LEU A 275 -5.16 27.46 11.08
CA LEU A 275 -5.20 28.38 9.94
C LEU A 275 -6.55 28.40 9.21
N GLN A 276 -7.37 27.35 9.34
CA GLN A 276 -8.70 27.29 8.73
C GLN A 276 -9.80 27.85 9.64
N VAL A 277 -9.51 28.18 10.91
CA VAL A 277 -10.53 28.71 11.83
C VAL A 277 -10.98 30.10 11.38
N GLN A 278 -12.27 30.24 11.15
CA GLN A 278 -12.96 31.53 11.01
C GLN A 278 -13.75 31.83 12.27
N TYR A 279 -14.06 33.10 12.53
CA TYR A 279 -14.81 33.49 13.73
C TYR A 279 -16.23 32.90 13.76
N ASP A 280 -16.89 32.72 12.61
CA ASP A 280 -18.20 32.05 12.51
C ASP A 280 -18.17 30.56 12.89
N MET A 281 -16.99 29.96 12.98
CA MET A 281 -16.82 28.59 13.48
C MET A 281 -16.84 28.53 15.01
N VAL A 282 -16.78 29.67 15.70
CA VAL A 282 -16.77 29.75 17.17
C VAL A 282 -18.18 29.75 17.71
N ASP A 283 -18.51 28.75 18.51
CA ASP A 283 -19.71 28.73 19.33
C ASP A 283 -19.40 29.39 20.68
N TRP A 284 -19.73 30.68 20.76
CA TRP A 284 -19.46 31.52 21.92
C TRP A 284 -20.19 31.08 23.18
N LEU A 285 -21.39 30.51 23.03
CA LEU A 285 -22.21 30.08 24.16
C LEU A 285 -21.65 28.80 24.77
N ASN A 286 -21.29 27.83 23.92
CA ASN A 286 -20.81 26.53 24.36
C ASN A 286 -19.28 26.46 24.54
N SER A 287 -18.55 27.57 24.26
CA SER A 287 -17.09 27.64 24.35
C SER A 287 -16.37 26.59 23.49
N ILE A 288 -16.78 26.47 22.22
CA ILE A 288 -16.29 25.44 21.28
C ILE A 288 -15.93 26.05 19.93
N ILE A 289 -14.85 25.57 19.30
CA ILE A 289 -14.61 25.76 17.86
C ILE A 289 -15.13 24.54 17.09
N LYS A 290 -16.01 24.79 16.12
CA LYS A 290 -16.63 23.77 15.26
C LYS A 290 -15.82 23.63 13.97
N LEU A 291 -14.90 22.66 13.93
CA LEU A 291 -14.18 22.33 12.71
C LEU A 291 -15.06 21.47 11.79
N SER A 292 -15.34 21.98 10.60
CA SER A 292 -15.93 21.22 9.50
C SER A 292 -14.83 20.84 8.52
N TYR A 293 -14.62 19.53 8.28
CA TYR A 293 -13.82 19.09 7.14
C TYR A 293 -14.72 18.99 5.91
N GLU A 294 -14.87 20.06 5.14
CA GLU A 294 -15.52 19.95 3.83
C GLU A 294 -14.59 19.28 2.81
N VAL A 295 -14.47 17.95 2.88
CA VAL A 295 -14.11 17.13 1.72
C VAL A 295 -14.74 15.73 1.84
N GLY A 296 -15.89 15.52 1.19
CA GLY A 296 -16.42 14.20 0.82
C GLY A 296 -17.33 13.50 1.83
N LYS A 297 -18.62 13.41 1.48
CA LYS A 297 -19.71 12.51 1.92
C LYS A 297 -19.95 12.19 3.41
N THR A 298 -19.17 12.72 4.36
CA THR A 298 -19.51 12.70 5.79
C THR A 298 -19.04 13.99 6.45
N LYS A 299 -19.96 14.77 7.05
CA LYS A 299 -19.58 15.92 7.88
C LYS A 299 -19.04 15.38 9.20
N VAL A 300 -17.75 15.03 9.23
CA VAL A 300 -17.08 14.75 10.50
C VAL A 300 -16.81 16.09 11.17
N PHE A 301 -17.61 16.41 12.17
CA PHE A 301 -17.39 17.58 13.01
C PHE A 301 -16.39 17.23 14.10
N ARG A 302 -15.32 18.01 14.21
CA ARG A 302 -14.49 18.02 15.42
C ARG A 302 -14.88 19.24 16.24
N LEU A 303 -15.39 18.98 17.43
CA LEU A 303 -15.69 20.02 18.43
C LEU A 303 -14.47 20.18 19.30
N VAL A 304 -13.85 21.36 19.26
CA VAL A 304 -12.67 21.68 20.06
C VAL A 304 -13.10 22.53 21.24
N PRO A 305 -13.03 22.01 22.49
CA PRO A 305 -13.28 22.83 23.68
C PRO A 305 -12.25 23.96 23.79
N VAL A 306 -12.74 25.17 24.06
CA VAL A 306 -11.93 26.38 24.20
C VAL A 306 -12.13 26.94 25.60
N PRO A 307 -11.09 26.98 26.46
CA PRO A 307 -11.19 27.62 27.77
C PRO A 307 -11.58 29.10 27.67
N THR A 308 -12.31 29.61 28.67
CA THR A 308 -12.84 30.98 28.69
C THR A 308 -11.77 32.04 28.40
N PHE A 309 -10.59 31.93 29.02
CA PHE A 309 -9.49 32.89 28.79
C PHE A 309 -9.01 32.96 27.33
N LEU A 310 -9.14 31.86 26.57
CA LEU A 310 -8.78 31.84 25.17
C LEU A 310 -9.94 32.34 24.32
N LEU A 311 -11.18 32.01 24.71
CA LEU A 311 -12.38 32.50 24.05
C LEU A 311 -12.50 34.02 24.12
N ASP A 312 -12.21 34.61 25.28
CA ASP A 312 -12.20 36.06 25.49
C ASP A 312 -11.14 36.74 24.61
N TRP A 313 -9.94 36.15 24.53
CA TRP A 313 -8.89 36.63 23.63
C TRP A 313 -9.29 36.52 22.15
N ILE A 314 -9.96 35.44 21.74
CA ILE A 314 -10.49 35.30 20.37
C ILE A 314 -11.54 36.38 20.09
N ARG A 315 -12.43 36.68 21.05
CA ARG A 315 -13.46 37.72 20.95
C ARG A 315 -12.85 39.11 20.82
N GLU A 316 -11.89 39.44 21.67
CA GLU A 316 -11.15 40.71 21.61
C GLU A 316 -10.45 40.87 20.25
N ARG A 317 -9.79 39.80 19.79
CA ARG A 317 -9.12 39.78 18.49
C ARG A 317 -10.09 39.91 17.32
N GLN A 318 -11.31 39.39 17.42
CA GLN A 318 -12.35 39.61 16.42
C GLN A 318 -12.72 41.09 16.36
N GLY A 319 -13.07 41.70 17.48
CA GLY A 319 -13.63 43.05 17.51
C GLY A 319 -14.82 43.15 16.54
N ASP A 320 -14.83 44.19 15.71
CA ASP A 320 -15.89 44.43 14.71
C ASP A 320 -15.64 43.70 13.37
N GLN A 321 -14.66 42.80 13.31
CA GLN A 321 -14.34 42.10 12.06
C GLN A 321 -15.45 41.11 11.66
N PRO A 322 -15.68 40.92 10.35
CA PRO A 322 -16.62 39.93 9.85
C PRO A 322 -16.33 38.52 10.39
N GLY A 323 -17.40 37.80 10.70
CA GLY A 323 -17.34 36.41 11.16
C GLY A 323 -16.60 35.45 10.20
N THR A 324 -16.65 35.76 8.91
CA THR A 324 -15.98 35.00 7.84
C THR A 324 -14.46 35.20 7.78
N ASN A 325 -13.91 36.15 8.55
CA ASN A 325 -12.47 36.33 8.64
C ASN A 325 -11.83 35.16 9.38
N TYR A 326 -10.65 34.77 8.92
CA TYR A 326 -9.81 33.79 9.59
C TYR A 326 -9.17 34.39 10.84
N LEU A 327 -9.08 33.58 11.90
CA LEU A 327 -8.38 33.93 13.15
C LEU A 327 -6.90 34.28 12.88
N PHE A 328 -6.27 33.55 11.96
CA PHE A 328 -4.93 33.77 11.45
C PHE A 328 -4.91 33.79 9.92
N GLY A 329 -5.09 34.98 9.36
CA GLY A 329 -4.97 35.26 7.94
C GLY A 329 -3.56 35.69 7.53
N ARG A 330 -3.47 36.55 6.50
CA ARG A 330 -2.19 37.03 5.94
C ARG A 330 -1.33 37.68 7.04
N LYS A 331 -0.02 37.40 7.04
CA LYS A 331 0.93 37.82 8.09
C LYS A 331 0.57 37.35 9.50
N LEU A 332 -0.27 36.31 9.62
CA LEU A 332 -0.84 35.83 10.89
C LEU A 332 -1.73 36.86 11.60
N GLN A 333 -2.19 37.89 10.90
CA GLN A 333 -3.22 38.79 11.39
C GLN A 333 -4.59 38.31 10.95
N SER A 334 -5.62 38.65 11.70
CA SER A 334 -7.01 38.35 11.32
C SER A 334 -7.35 38.95 9.96
N GLY A 335 -8.11 38.21 9.14
CA GLY A 335 -8.49 38.72 7.83
C GLY A 335 -9.10 37.67 6.89
N PRO A 336 -9.51 38.09 5.68
CA PRO A 336 -10.36 37.28 4.80
C PRO A 336 -9.61 36.17 4.04
N ARG A 337 -8.29 36.05 4.19
CA ARG A 337 -7.47 35.08 3.45
C ARG A 337 -6.62 34.24 4.40
N SER A 338 -6.87 32.93 4.39
CA SER A 338 -6.05 31.92 5.09
C SER A 338 -4.61 31.88 4.56
N LEU A 339 -3.70 31.43 5.42
CA LEU A 339 -2.36 31.01 5.03
C LEU A 339 -2.29 29.50 4.77
N THR A 340 -1.15 29.07 4.24
CA THR A 340 -0.79 27.65 4.17
C THR A 340 0.22 27.31 5.26
N THR A 341 0.22 26.06 5.72
CA THR A 341 1.18 25.56 6.72
C THR A 341 2.65 25.74 6.30
N ASN A 342 2.96 25.73 5.00
CA ASN A 342 4.32 26.03 4.52
C ASN A 342 4.80 27.43 4.93
N ASN A 343 3.90 28.41 5.05
CA ASN A 343 4.26 29.73 5.57
C ASN A 343 4.62 29.66 7.05
N LEU A 344 3.85 28.92 7.85
CA LEU A 344 4.17 28.68 9.27
C LEU A 344 5.52 27.98 9.43
N SER A 345 5.78 26.92 8.65
CA SER A 345 7.04 26.20 8.72
C SER A 345 8.24 27.10 8.42
N ARG A 346 8.11 28.04 7.46
CA ARG A 346 9.17 29.02 7.16
C ARG A 346 9.37 30.03 8.28
N LEU A 347 8.28 30.54 8.86
CA LEU A 347 8.36 31.47 9.99
C LEU A 347 9.00 30.78 11.20
N TRP A 348 8.56 29.56 11.53
CA TRP A 348 9.13 28.77 12.63
C TRP A 348 10.61 28.45 12.39
N TYR A 349 10.98 28.05 11.17
CA TYR A 349 12.38 27.82 10.81
C TYR A 349 13.23 29.08 11.03
N LYS A 350 12.75 30.25 10.58
CA LYS A 350 13.45 31.52 10.74
C LYS A 350 13.59 31.90 12.22
N TYR A 351 12.48 32.02 12.95
CA TYR A 351 12.47 32.62 14.28
C TYR A 351 12.92 31.68 15.40
N VAL A 352 12.72 30.36 15.24
CA VAL A 352 13.06 29.39 16.29
C VAL A 352 14.30 28.59 15.89
N LYS A 353 14.27 27.89 14.75
CA LYS A 353 15.40 27.01 14.38
C LYS A 353 16.70 27.76 14.10
N VAL A 354 16.62 28.87 13.36
CA VAL A 354 17.81 29.65 12.97
C VAL A 354 18.20 30.65 14.06
N GLN A 355 17.27 31.48 14.51
CA GLN A 355 17.61 32.58 15.43
C GLN A 355 17.88 32.12 16.87
N LEU A 356 17.19 31.10 17.36
CA LEU A 356 17.43 30.54 18.70
C LEU A 356 18.32 29.29 18.67
N GLY A 357 18.63 28.74 17.49
CA GLY A 357 19.38 27.49 17.36
C GLY A 357 18.64 26.26 17.90
N LEU A 358 17.33 26.35 18.11
CA LEU A 358 16.54 25.28 18.72
C LEU A 358 15.95 24.35 17.67
N ASP A 359 16.32 23.07 17.72
CA ASP A 359 15.69 22.04 16.88
C ASP A 359 14.42 21.48 17.53
N VAL A 360 13.43 22.35 17.68
CA VAL A 360 12.06 22.03 18.12
C VAL A 360 11.11 22.28 16.95
N SER A 361 10.08 21.44 16.81
CA SER A 361 9.02 21.66 15.81
C SER A 361 7.87 22.49 16.39
N LEU A 362 7.20 23.28 15.56
CA LEU A 362 5.95 23.96 15.96
C LEU A 362 4.94 22.96 16.53
N TYR A 363 4.80 21.81 15.87
CA TYR A 363 3.86 20.76 16.24
C TYR A 363 4.14 20.09 17.60
N SER A 364 5.36 20.25 18.14
CA SER A 364 5.71 19.74 19.47
C SER A 364 4.85 20.34 20.59
N PHE A 365 4.33 21.56 20.39
CA PHE A 365 3.57 22.27 21.41
C PHE A 365 2.15 21.73 21.59
N LYS A 366 1.61 21.01 20.61
CA LYS A 366 0.39 20.22 20.80
C LYS A 366 0.57 19.19 21.90
N GLY A 367 1.66 18.42 21.83
CA GLY A 367 1.97 17.38 22.81
C GLY A 367 2.31 17.98 24.17
N ALA A 368 3.15 19.01 24.21
CA ALA A 368 3.50 19.72 25.44
C ALA A 368 2.27 20.30 26.15
N GLY A 369 1.33 20.88 25.38
CA GLY A 369 0.06 21.37 25.91
C GLY A 369 -0.89 20.26 26.36
N GLY A 370 -0.77 19.06 25.81
CA GLY A 370 -1.43 17.85 26.32
C GLY A 370 -0.86 17.39 27.64
N ASP A 371 0.47 17.34 27.74
CA ASP A 371 1.16 16.99 28.98
C ASP A 371 0.81 17.97 30.10
N ALA A 372 0.77 19.27 29.82
CA ALA A 372 0.36 20.27 30.80
C ALA A 372 -1.09 20.08 31.28
N LYS A 373 -2.02 19.68 30.39
CA LYS A 373 -3.41 19.36 30.78
C LYS A 373 -3.47 18.14 31.69
N ARG A 374 -2.69 17.10 31.36
CA ARG A 374 -2.60 15.88 32.17
C ARG A 374 -1.99 16.17 33.53
N ASP A 375 -0.96 17.01 33.59
CA ASP A 375 -0.33 17.47 34.84
C ASP A 375 -1.31 18.31 35.67
N ALA A 376 -2.22 19.05 35.03
CA ALA A 376 -3.32 19.76 35.68
C ALA A 376 -4.52 18.86 36.06
N GLY A 377 -4.44 17.55 35.86
CA GLY A 377 -5.47 16.58 36.27
C GLY A 377 -6.58 16.29 35.24
N VAL A 378 -6.50 16.84 34.02
CA VAL A 378 -7.45 16.48 32.95
C VAL A 378 -7.22 15.02 32.56
N ASP A 379 -8.28 14.23 32.45
CA ASP A 379 -8.17 12.81 32.11
C ASP A 379 -7.70 12.58 30.65
N LEU A 380 -7.06 11.45 30.41
CA LEU A 380 -6.56 11.10 29.07
C LEU A 380 -7.70 11.01 28.03
N PRO A 381 -8.89 10.45 28.35
CA PRO A 381 -10.04 10.49 27.45
C PRO A 381 -10.47 11.91 27.05
N ALA A 382 -10.59 12.88 27.97
CA ALA A 382 -10.98 14.24 27.58
C ALA A 382 -9.89 14.93 26.74
N VAL A 383 -8.60 14.74 27.04
CA VAL A 383 -7.51 15.23 26.18
C VAL A 383 -7.63 14.63 24.77
N SER A 384 -7.89 13.33 24.67
CA SER A 384 -8.07 12.63 23.40
C SER A 384 -9.27 13.15 22.59
N ILE A 385 -10.40 13.39 23.25
CA ILE A 385 -11.62 13.94 22.65
C ILE A 385 -11.36 15.37 22.15
N GLY A 386 -10.74 16.24 22.96
CA GLY A 386 -10.39 17.60 22.54
C GLY A 386 -9.43 17.62 21.34
N TRP A 387 -8.54 16.62 21.25
CA TRP A 387 -7.66 16.42 20.10
C TRP A 387 -8.34 15.80 18.87
N GLY A 388 -9.59 15.35 18.99
CA GLY A 388 -10.34 14.69 17.93
C GLY A 388 -9.70 13.39 17.45
N HIS A 389 -9.02 12.67 18.36
CA HIS A 389 -8.44 11.37 18.03
C HIS A 389 -9.50 10.26 18.19
N THR A 390 -9.62 9.42 17.15
CA THR A 390 -10.56 8.27 17.13
C THR A 390 -10.16 7.16 18.11
N SER A 391 -8.91 7.14 18.56
CA SER A 391 -8.39 6.19 19.54
C SER A 391 -7.51 6.91 20.55
N VAL A 392 -7.67 6.55 21.82
CA VAL A 392 -6.83 7.05 22.93
C VAL A 392 -5.36 6.68 22.73
N ASN A 393 -5.06 5.57 22.07
CA ASN A 393 -3.68 5.16 21.80
C ASN A 393 -2.96 6.15 20.87
N THR A 394 -3.68 6.80 19.95
CA THR A 394 -3.13 7.88 19.13
C THR A 394 -2.67 9.06 20.00
N SER A 395 -3.39 9.35 21.08
CA SER A 395 -3.05 10.41 22.02
C SER A 395 -1.78 10.10 22.83
N LYS A 396 -1.56 8.83 23.18
CA LYS A 396 -0.34 8.39 23.90
C LYS A 396 0.96 8.69 23.13
N ILE A 397 0.92 8.72 21.80
CA ILE A 397 2.08 9.06 20.95
C ILE A 397 2.57 10.50 21.21
N TYR A 398 1.67 11.39 21.66
CA TYR A 398 1.96 12.81 21.86
C TYR A 398 2.26 13.19 23.31
N LEU A 399 2.23 12.24 24.25
CA LEU A 399 2.41 12.51 25.67
C LEU A 399 3.65 11.78 26.16
N GLU A 400 4.68 12.53 26.56
CA GLU A 400 5.98 11.95 26.93
C GLU A 400 5.96 11.38 28.36
N LYS A 401 5.06 11.88 29.22
CA LYS A 401 5.03 11.53 30.66
C LYS A 401 3.99 10.49 31.07
N GLU A 402 3.19 9.93 30.16
CA GLU A 402 2.07 9.04 30.55
C GLU A 402 2.52 7.80 31.32
N GLY A 403 3.64 7.17 30.92
CA GLY A 403 4.17 6.00 31.62
C GLY A 403 4.55 6.30 33.08
N GLU A 404 5.13 7.48 33.33
CA GLU A 404 5.45 7.95 34.67
C GLU A 404 4.19 8.28 35.47
N ARG A 405 3.21 8.97 34.86
CA ARG A 405 1.92 9.29 35.50
C ARG A 405 1.19 8.01 35.94
N MET A 406 1.13 7.00 35.08
CA MET A 406 0.49 5.72 35.42
C MET A 406 1.18 5.03 36.60
N ARG A 407 2.53 5.03 36.64
CA ARG A 407 3.28 4.48 37.79
C ARG A 407 2.97 5.23 39.08
N LYS A 408 2.99 6.56 39.07
CA LYS A 408 2.63 7.38 40.24
C LYS A 408 1.21 7.12 40.71
N GLN A 409 0.26 6.99 39.78
CA GLN A 409 -1.13 6.70 40.09
C GLN A 409 -1.30 5.33 40.75
N ILE A 410 -0.60 4.29 40.27
CA ILE A 410 -0.59 2.98 40.91
C ILE A 410 -0.02 3.07 42.32
N ILE A 411 1.14 3.71 42.49
CA ILE A 411 1.79 3.87 43.80
C ILE A 411 0.86 4.59 44.79
N ALA A 412 0.16 5.64 44.36
CA ALA A 412 -0.66 6.47 45.23
C ALA A 412 -2.04 5.87 45.57
N ASN A 413 -2.63 5.08 44.67
CA ASN A 413 -4.03 4.67 44.78
C ASN A 413 -4.25 3.15 44.88
N SER A 414 -3.17 2.34 44.95
CA SER A 414 -3.32 0.90 45.19
C SER A 414 -3.83 0.68 46.62
N PRO A 415 -4.97 -0.01 46.82
CA PRO A 415 -5.42 -0.35 48.15
C PRO A 415 -4.51 -1.41 48.77
N ASP A 416 -4.38 -1.37 50.09
CA ASP A 416 -3.87 -2.51 50.86
C ASP A 416 -4.99 -3.54 51.07
N PHE A 417 -4.63 -4.80 51.33
CA PHE A 417 -5.58 -5.90 51.48
C PHE A 417 -6.40 -5.81 52.78
#